data_AF-A0AAU2I2L0-F1
#
_entry.id   AF-A0AAU2I2L0-F1
#
_cell.length_a   1.000
_cell.length_b   1.000
_cell.length_c   1.000
_cell.angle_alpha   90.00
_cell.angle_beta   90.00
_cell.angle_gamma   90.00
#
_symmetry.space_group_name_H-M   'P 1'
#
loop_
_entity.id
_entity.type
_entity.pdbx_description
1 polymer ?
#
loop_
_entity_poly.entity_id
_entity_poly.type
_entity_poly.pdbx_seq_one_letter_code
_entity_poly.pdbx_strand_id
1 'polypeptide(L)'
;MDSGEERAPELRTLQQKVEYMVEKTFPGQKISGRVFADLVKVRGGSLSHSYFSNILAGKVTQPSEDILKALGLGFGVDWRFFKEESEVVDDVVAGLQFLAKRRTGEISGLAGRSLDEDGLPPELLQFALSLLEDARGRRSTTEGATAHSEPEQ
;
A
#
# COMPACT_ATOMS: atom_id res chain seq x y z
N MET A 1 -10.21 -38.70 -19.04
CA MET A 1 -9.08 -37.85 -18.63
C MET A 1 -9.71 -36.67 -17.94
N ASP A 2 -9.65 -36.67 -16.62
CA ASP A 2 -10.28 -35.67 -15.77
C ASP A 2 -9.38 -34.43 -15.82
N SER A 3 -9.80 -33.42 -16.58
CA SER A 3 -9.13 -32.13 -16.63
C SER A 3 -9.33 -31.48 -15.28
N GLY A 4 -8.35 -31.64 -14.38
CA GLY A 4 -8.32 -30.94 -13.11
C GLY A 4 -8.36 -29.44 -13.37
N GLU A 5 -9.55 -28.85 -13.25
CA GLU A 5 -9.69 -27.44 -12.92
C GLU A 5 -8.94 -27.24 -11.61
N GLU A 6 -7.65 -26.88 -11.69
CA GLU A 6 -6.92 -26.30 -10.58
C GLU A 6 -7.70 -25.05 -10.17
N ARG A 7 -8.64 -25.20 -9.24
CA ARG A 7 -9.32 -24.07 -8.61
C ARG A 7 -8.23 -23.12 -8.16
N ALA A 8 -8.21 -21.93 -8.76
CA ALA A 8 -7.28 -20.89 -8.37
C ALA A 8 -7.40 -20.73 -6.85
N PRO A 9 -6.29 -20.87 -6.09
CA PRO A 9 -6.37 -20.80 -4.64
C PRO A 9 -6.91 -19.42 -4.24
N GLU A 10 -7.87 -19.39 -3.32
CA GLU A 10 -8.40 -18.13 -2.80
C GLU A 10 -7.36 -17.50 -1.87
N LEU A 11 -6.47 -16.68 -2.44
CA LEU A 11 -5.40 -16.00 -1.71
C LEU A 11 -5.93 -14.68 -1.12
N ARG A 12 -6.63 -14.77 0.01
CA ARG A 12 -7.26 -13.60 0.65
C ARG A 12 -6.33 -12.92 1.67
N THR A 13 -5.55 -13.71 2.40
CA THR A 13 -4.68 -13.18 3.46
C THR A 13 -3.24 -13.03 3.00
N LEU A 14 -2.49 -12.11 3.64
CA LEU A 14 -1.05 -11.98 3.42
C LEU A 14 -0.31 -13.30 3.61
N GLN A 15 -0.66 -14.04 4.68
CA GLN A 15 -0.05 -15.34 4.96
C GLN A 15 -0.23 -16.31 3.80
N GLN A 16 -1.46 -16.46 3.28
CA GLN A 16 -1.77 -17.34 2.15
C GLN A 16 -0.98 -16.94 0.91
N LYS A 17 -0.92 -15.64 0.62
CA LYS A 17 -0.16 -15.09 -0.52
C LYS A 17 1.33 -15.39 -0.41
N VAL A 18 1.91 -15.20 0.77
CA VAL A 18 3.33 -15.49 1.01
C VAL A 18 3.61 -16.99 0.96
N GLU A 19 2.77 -17.83 1.55
CA GLU A 19 2.90 -19.30 1.49
C GLU A 19 2.80 -19.82 0.06
N TYR A 20 1.84 -19.31 -0.72
CA TYR A 20 1.72 -19.60 -2.14
C TYR A 20 3.00 -19.21 -2.90
N MET A 21 3.55 -18.02 -2.65
CA MET A 21 4.78 -17.57 -3.30
C MET A 21 6.00 -18.39 -2.89
N VAL A 22 6.08 -18.86 -1.64
CA VAL A 22 7.14 -19.78 -1.21
C VAL A 22 7.05 -21.09 -1.99
N GLU A 23 5.87 -21.70 -2.08
CA GLU A 23 5.69 -22.96 -2.83
C GLU A 23 6.01 -22.81 -4.31
N LYS A 24 5.61 -21.69 -4.94
CA LYS A 24 5.91 -21.44 -6.36
C LYS A 24 7.36 -21.09 -6.64
N THR A 25 8.02 -20.39 -5.72
CA THR A 25 9.42 -19.95 -5.91
C THR A 25 10.42 -21.03 -5.50
N PHE A 26 10.06 -21.87 -4.53
CA PHE A 26 10.93 -22.88 -3.92
C PHE A 26 10.18 -24.21 -3.76
N PRO A 27 9.81 -24.88 -4.87
CA PRO A 27 8.96 -26.06 -4.83
C PRO A 27 9.60 -27.18 -4.01
N GLY A 28 8.86 -27.73 -3.06
CA GLY A 28 9.31 -28.81 -2.18
C GLY A 28 10.41 -28.43 -1.18
N GLN A 29 10.73 -27.14 -1.03
CA GLN A 29 11.75 -26.66 -0.10
C GLN A 29 11.15 -25.79 1.00
N LYS A 30 11.45 -26.13 2.26
CA LYS A 30 11.16 -25.25 3.40
C LYS A 30 12.21 -24.15 3.46
N ILE A 31 11.88 -22.96 2.96
CA ILE A 31 12.73 -21.79 3.09
C ILE A 31 12.69 -21.27 4.53
N SER A 32 13.86 -21.21 5.16
CA SER A 32 14.01 -20.55 6.44
C SER A 32 13.94 -19.03 6.27
N GLY A 33 13.42 -18.32 7.29
CA GLY A 33 13.37 -16.86 7.25
C GLY A 33 14.74 -16.19 7.10
N ARG A 34 15.84 -16.86 7.50
CA ARG A 34 17.21 -16.36 7.28
C ARG A 34 17.57 -16.36 5.81
N VAL A 35 17.34 -17.47 5.11
CA VAL A 35 17.58 -17.60 3.67
C VAL A 35 16.79 -16.56 2.89
N PHE A 36 15.52 -16.36 3.24
CA PHE A 36 14.69 -15.36 2.58
C PHE A 36 15.16 -13.92 2.89
N ALA A 37 15.50 -13.62 4.14
CA ALA A 37 16.04 -12.31 4.52
C ALA A 37 17.35 -11.98 3.77
N ASP A 38 18.24 -12.97 3.63
CA ASP A 38 19.48 -12.82 2.88
C ASP A 38 19.21 -12.59 1.39
N LEU A 39 18.22 -13.28 0.82
CA LEU A 39 17.79 -13.08 -0.56
C LEU A 39 17.26 -11.66 -0.80
N VAL A 40 16.41 -11.16 0.09
CA VAL A 40 15.90 -9.79 0.05
C VAL A 40 17.05 -8.78 0.11
N LYS A 41 18.02 -9.02 0.99
CA LYS A 41 19.21 -8.16 1.14
C LYS A 41 20.06 -8.11 -0.13
N VAL A 42 20.31 -9.25 -0.77
CA VAL A 42 21.05 -9.32 -2.05
C VAL A 42 20.34 -8.53 -3.14
N ARG A 43 19.01 -8.45 -3.10
CA ARG A 43 18.17 -7.71 -4.05
C ARG A 43 17.93 -6.25 -3.67
N GLY A 44 18.66 -5.72 -2.68
CA GLY A 44 18.60 -4.32 -2.28
C GLY A 44 17.44 -3.96 -1.35
N GLY A 45 16.72 -4.96 -0.82
CA GLY A 45 15.69 -4.77 0.21
C GLY A 45 16.22 -5.00 1.63
N SER A 46 15.37 -4.78 2.62
CA SER A 46 15.64 -5.14 4.01
C SER A 46 14.42 -5.80 4.63
N LEU A 47 14.58 -7.03 5.12
CA LEU A 47 13.55 -7.77 5.85
C LEU A 47 14.21 -8.62 6.92
N SER A 48 13.70 -8.58 8.15
CA SER A 48 14.24 -9.43 9.22
C SER A 48 13.68 -10.86 9.12
N HIS A 49 14.51 -11.85 9.43
CA HIS A 49 14.10 -13.25 9.38
C HIS A 49 12.91 -13.55 10.32
N SER A 50 12.89 -12.91 11.50
CA SER A 50 11.81 -13.09 12.49
C SER A 50 10.50 -12.48 11.99
N TYR A 51 10.57 -11.36 11.28
CA TYR A 51 9.40 -10.73 10.68
C TYR A 51 8.79 -11.62 9.60
N PHE A 52 9.62 -12.19 8.72
CA PHE A 52 9.18 -13.16 7.72
C PHE A 52 8.51 -14.39 8.35
N SER A 53 9.13 -14.97 9.40
CA SER A 53 8.52 -16.08 10.14
C SER A 53 7.19 -15.71 10.80
N ASN A 54 7.03 -14.47 11.29
CA ASN A 54 5.78 -14.00 11.86
C ASN A 54 4.67 -13.82 10.81
N ILE A 55 5.02 -13.41 9.58
CA ILE A 55 4.08 -13.37 8.46
C ILE A 55 3.60 -14.78 8.11
N LEU A 56 4.52 -15.75 7.98
CA LEU A 56 4.16 -17.15 7.71
C LEU A 56 3.33 -17.79 8.82
N ALA A 57 3.49 -17.32 10.06
CA ALA A 57 2.67 -17.74 11.20
C ALA A 57 1.31 -17.01 11.27
N GLY A 58 1.00 -16.09 10.35
CA GLY A 58 -0.24 -15.30 10.36
C GLY A 58 -0.31 -14.25 11.46
N LYS A 59 0.79 -13.98 12.17
CA LYS A 59 0.85 -12.97 13.25
C LYS A 59 0.93 -11.54 12.74
N VAL A 60 1.32 -11.37 11.48
CA VAL A 60 1.39 -10.08 10.80
C VAL A 60 0.45 -10.15 9.62
N THR A 61 -0.58 -9.29 9.64
CA THR A 61 -1.61 -9.22 8.62
C THR A 61 -1.49 -7.96 7.77
N GLN A 62 -1.12 -6.83 8.40
CA GLN A 62 -0.98 -5.51 7.76
C GLN A 62 0.43 -4.95 7.99
N PRO A 63 1.44 -5.42 7.25
CA PRO A 63 2.78 -4.87 7.31
C PRO A 63 2.86 -3.52 6.59
N SER A 64 3.91 -2.75 6.85
CA SER A 64 4.14 -1.49 6.13
C SER A 64 4.46 -1.73 4.65
N GLU A 65 4.29 -0.69 3.83
CA GLU A 65 4.60 -0.75 2.39
C GLU A 65 6.04 -1.15 2.10
N ASP A 66 7.00 -0.70 2.92
CA ASP A 66 8.41 -1.07 2.78
C ASP A 66 8.64 -2.58 2.94
N ILE A 67 7.88 -3.22 3.82
CA ILE A 67 7.92 -4.68 3.99
C ILE A 67 7.27 -5.37 2.79
N LEU A 68 6.15 -4.86 2.27
CA LEU A 68 5.53 -5.41 1.05
C LEU A 68 6.49 -5.30 -0.15
N LYS A 69 7.19 -4.16 -0.29
CA LYS A 69 8.24 -3.96 -1.29
C LYS A 69 9.39 -4.95 -1.10
N ALA A 70 9.83 -5.16 0.13
CA ALA A 70 10.86 -6.13 0.44
C ALA A 70 10.45 -7.57 0.08
N LEU A 71 9.18 -7.95 0.34
CA LEU A 71 8.62 -9.23 -0.11
C LEU A 71 8.59 -9.31 -1.65
N GLY A 72 8.11 -8.26 -2.32
CA GLY A 72 8.09 -8.16 -3.78
C GLY A 72 9.48 -8.37 -4.38
N LEU A 73 10.50 -7.70 -3.84
CA LEU A 73 11.90 -7.90 -4.22
C LEU A 73 12.36 -9.34 -3.95
N GLY A 74 12.05 -9.89 -2.78
CA GLY A 74 12.43 -11.26 -2.37
C GLY A 74 11.80 -12.37 -3.21
N PHE A 75 10.63 -12.13 -3.80
CA PHE A 75 9.97 -13.08 -4.69
C PHE A 75 10.07 -12.72 -6.18
N GLY A 76 10.51 -11.51 -6.52
CA GLY A 76 10.54 -11.02 -7.90
C GLY A 76 9.15 -10.71 -8.46
N VAL A 77 8.21 -10.26 -7.62
CA VAL A 77 6.83 -9.92 -8.00
C VAL A 77 6.48 -8.50 -7.60
N ASP A 78 5.43 -7.93 -8.22
CA ASP A 78 4.90 -6.63 -7.79
C ASP A 78 4.37 -6.72 -6.35
N TRP A 79 4.81 -5.78 -5.52
CA TRP A 79 4.49 -5.76 -4.09
C TRP A 79 2.99 -5.61 -3.80
N ARG A 80 2.21 -5.04 -4.73
CA ARG A 80 0.75 -4.89 -4.61
C ARG A 80 0.05 -6.22 -4.59
N PHE A 81 0.67 -7.29 -5.10
CA PHE A 81 0.13 -8.64 -4.96
C PHE A 81 -0.17 -8.98 -3.49
N PHE A 82 0.67 -8.51 -2.57
CA PHE A 82 0.55 -8.77 -1.14
C PHE A 82 -0.44 -7.86 -0.40
N LYS A 83 -0.92 -6.77 -1.03
CA LYS A 83 -1.96 -5.90 -0.43
C LYS A 83 -3.31 -6.62 -0.36
N GLU A 84 -4.20 -6.14 0.51
CA GLU A 84 -5.59 -6.60 0.47
C GLU A 84 -6.24 -6.18 -0.85
N GLU A 85 -7.14 -7.00 -1.39
CA GLU A 85 -7.84 -6.67 -2.63
C GLU A 85 -8.62 -5.36 -2.52
N SER A 86 -9.24 -5.11 -1.36
CA SER A 86 -9.93 -3.86 -1.04
C SER A 86 -9.01 -2.65 -1.14
N GLU A 87 -7.79 -2.71 -0.58
CA GLU A 87 -6.81 -1.63 -0.66
C GLU A 87 -6.35 -1.36 -2.11
N VAL A 88 -6.20 -2.40 -2.93
CA VAL A 88 -5.87 -2.22 -4.36
C VAL A 88 -7.03 -1.56 -5.10
N VAL A 89 -8.27 -1.94 -4.77
CA VAL A 89 -9.47 -1.32 -5.34
C VAL A 89 -9.56 0.16 -4.94
N ASP A 90 -9.29 0.50 -3.68
CA ASP A 90 -9.30 1.89 -3.20
C ASP A 90 -8.25 2.74 -3.91
N ASP A 91 -7.03 2.22 -4.11
CA ASP A 91 -5.97 2.88 -4.88
C ASP A 91 -6.40 3.15 -6.33
N VAL A 92 -7.09 2.19 -6.97
CA VAL A 92 -7.61 2.33 -8.34
C VAL A 92 -8.76 3.34 -8.40
N VAL A 93 -9.69 3.30 -7.45
CA VAL A 93 -10.82 4.24 -7.37
C VAL A 93 -10.28 5.66 -7.17
N ALA A 94 -9.30 5.85 -6.29
CA ALA A 94 -8.63 7.13 -6.10
C ALA A 94 -7.96 7.63 -7.40
N GLY A 95 -7.27 6.75 -8.14
CA GLY A 95 -6.68 7.07 -9.44
C GLY A 95 -7.71 7.44 -10.51
N LEU A 96 -8.82 6.72 -10.59
CA LEU A 96 -9.91 7.01 -11.53
C LEU A 96 -10.62 8.32 -11.18
N GLN A 97 -10.87 8.59 -9.90
CA GLN A 97 -11.41 9.86 -9.44
C GLN A 97 -10.46 11.02 -9.74
N PHE A 98 -9.14 10.82 -9.58
CA PHE A 98 -8.14 11.81 -9.97
C PHE A 98 -8.18 12.12 -11.47
N LEU A 99 -8.26 11.10 -12.33
CA LEU A 99 -8.37 11.27 -13.77
C LEU A 99 -9.68 11.96 -14.17
N ALA A 100 -10.79 11.62 -13.52
CA ALA A 100 -12.07 12.28 -13.73
C ALA A 100 -11.99 13.77 -13.36
N LYS A 101 -11.40 14.10 -12.20
CA LYS A 101 -11.20 15.49 -11.74
C LYS A 101 -10.24 16.29 -12.61
N ARG A 102 -9.22 15.64 -13.20
CA ARG A 102 -8.35 16.26 -14.21
C ARG A 102 -9.13 16.59 -15.48
N ARG A 103 -10.03 15.70 -15.92
CA ARG A 103 -10.88 15.91 -17.11
C ARG A 103 -11.93 17.00 -16.88
N THR A 104 -12.49 17.14 -15.68
CA THR A 104 -13.48 18.17 -15.35
C THR A 104 -12.86 19.54 -15.07
N GLY A 105 -11.53 19.64 -14.98
CA GLY A 105 -10.82 20.89 -14.69
C GLY A 105 -10.80 21.25 -13.20
N GLU A 106 -11.36 20.42 -12.32
CA GLU A 106 -11.23 20.54 -10.87
C GLU A 106 -9.78 20.38 -10.41
N ILE A 107 -9.01 19.55 -11.12
CA ILE A 107 -7.55 19.51 -11.06
C ILE A 107 -7.03 20.18 -12.33
N SER A 108 -7.15 21.51 -12.37
CA SER A 108 -6.47 22.33 -13.38
C SER A 108 -4.97 22.30 -13.10
N GLY A 109 -4.18 21.94 -14.11
CA GLY A 109 -2.77 21.64 -13.97
C GLY A 109 -1.97 22.80 -13.36
N LEU A 110 -1.50 22.60 -12.11
CA LEU A 110 -0.35 23.34 -11.57
C LEU A 110 0.89 23.21 -12.48
N ALA A 111 0.99 22.10 -13.22
CA ALA A 111 2.04 21.88 -14.22
C ALA A 111 2.04 22.86 -15.40
N GLY A 112 0.92 23.58 -15.66
CA GLY A 112 0.88 24.66 -16.65
C GLY A 112 1.34 26.02 -16.10
N ARG A 113 1.63 26.12 -14.79
CA ARG A 113 2.01 27.35 -14.08
C ARG A 113 3.31 27.23 -13.30
N SER A 114 4.15 26.21 -13.52
CA SER A 114 5.24 25.90 -12.57
C SER A 114 6.57 25.46 -13.19
N LEU A 115 6.81 25.62 -14.49
CA LEU A 115 8.12 25.26 -15.07
C LEU A 115 8.73 26.32 -16.00
N ASP A 116 8.10 27.48 -16.16
CA ASP A 116 8.67 28.66 -16.84
C ASP A 116 8.97 29.77 -15.83
N GLU A 117 9.74 30.80 -16.22
CA GLU A 117 10.18 31.92 -15.36
C GLU A 117 9.06 32.71 -14.67
N ASP A 118 7.80 32.53 -15.09
CA ASP A 118 6.59 33.13 -14.48
C ASP A 118 5.84 32.17 -13.54
N GLY A 119 6.48 31.08 -13.10
CA GLY A 119 5.86 30.04 -12.30
C GLY A 119 5.60 30.41 -10.83
N LEU A 120 4.78 29.61 -10.15
CA LEU A 120 4.56 29.75 -8.71
C LEU A 120 5.87 29.53 -7.93
N PRO A 121 6.32 30.50 -7.11
CA PRO A 121 7.48 30.35 -6.24
C PRO A 121 7.36 29.10 -5.34
N PRO A 122 8.46 28.37 -5.12
CA PRO A 122 8.47 27.18 -4.26
C PRO A 122 7.87 27.42 -2.88
N GLU A 123 8.07 28.62 -2.33
CA GLU A 123 7.57 29.04 -1.02
C GLU A 123 6.04 29.17 -1.00
N LEU A 124 5.43 29.64 -2.11
CA LEU A 124 3.97 29.74 -2.23
C LEU A 124 3.33 28.36 -2.42
N LEU A 125 4.00 27.44 -3.11
CA LEU A 125 3.54 26.06 -3.23
C LEU A 125 3.58 25.35 -1.87
N GLN A 126 4.67 25.51 -1.11
CA GLN A 126 4.77 24.98 0.25
C GLN A 126 3.71 25.57 1.18
N PHE A 127 3.43 26.86 1.06
CA PHE A 127 2.37 27.51 1.83
C PHE A 127 0.96 27.00 1.45
N ALA A 128 0.69 26.80 0.15
CA ALA A 128 -0.57 26.21 -0.28
C ALA A 128 -0.74 24.77 0.23
N LEU A 129 0.34 23.99 0.25
CA LEU A 129 0.37 22.64 0.84
C LEU A 129 0.11 22.67 2.35
N SER A 130 0.73 23.59 3.10
CA SER A 130 0.50 23.72 4.54
C SER A 130 -0.95 24.11 4.88
N LEU A 131 -1.56 25.01 4.09
CA LEU A 131 -2.98 25.36 4.25
C LEU A 131 -3.91 24.17 3.98
N LEU A 132 -3.56 23.31 3.03
CA LEU A 132 -4.32 22.09 2.72
C LEU A 132 -4.20 21.05 3.84
N GLU A 133 -3.00 20.89 4.41
CA GLU A 133 -2.75 20.04 5.58
C GLU A 133 -3.55 20.52 6.80
N ASP A 134 -3.56 21.82 7.07
CA ASP A 134 -4.36 22.43 8.14
C ASP A 134 -5.88 22.20 7.92
N ALA A 135 -6.37 22.35 6.69
CA ALA A 135 -7.77 22.12 6.35
C ALA A 135 -8.17 20.64 6.45
N ARG A 136 -7.21 19.72 6.31
CA ARG A 136 -7.41 18.29 6.55
C ARG A 136 -7.44 17.98 8.05
N GLY A 137 -6.54 18.59 8.82
CA GLY A 137 -6.50 18.46 10.29
C GLY A 137 -7.75 18.98 11.00
N ARG A 138 -8.34 20.09 10.50
CA ARG A 138 -9.59 20.65 11.05
C ARG A 138 -10.82 19.78 10.76
N ARG A 139 -10.86 19.08 9.62
CA ARG A 139 -11.97 18.15 9.31
C ARG A 139 -11.98 16.94 10.25
N SER A 140 -10.82 16.40 10.62
CA SER A 140 -10.71 15.30 11.58
C SER A 140 -11.12 15.67 13.01
N THR A 141 -11.03 16.95 13.40
CA THR A 141 -11.46 17.39 14.74
C THR A 141 -12.96 17.64 14.86
N THR A 142 -13.64 17.92 13.75
CA THR A 142 -15.10 18.16 13.75
C THR A 142 -15.90 16.86 13.82
N GLU A 143 -15.40 15.74 13.29
CA GLU A 143 -16.05 14.42 13.37
C GLU A 143 -15.92 13.75 14.75
N GLY A 144 -15.03 14.24 15.63
CA GLY A 144 -14.88 13.75 17.00
C GLY A 144 -15.68 14.51 18.07
N ALA A 145 -16.27 15.66 17.74
CA ALA A 145 -16.87 16.57 18.73
C ALA A 145 -18.40 16.48 18.87
N THR A 146 -19.09 15.67 18.06
CA THR A 146 -20.56 15.50 18.13
C THR A 146 -21.04 14.35 19.02
N ALA A 147 -20.13 13.66 19.72
CA ALA A 147 -20.48 12.55 20.61
C ALA A 147 -20.32 12.90 22.10
N HIS A 148 -20.71 14.09 22.56
CA HIS A 148 -21.03 14.34 23.99
C HIS A 148 -21.75 15.67 24.19
N SER A 149 -23.08 15.69 24.04
CA SER A 149 -23.99 16.65 24.69
C SER A 149 -25.38 15.98 24.75
N GLU A 150 -25.66 15.26 25.85
CA GLU A 150 -26.71 15.57 26.86
C GLU A 150 -28.01 14.76 26.63
N PRO A 151 -28.92 14.57 27.61
CA PRO A 151 -28.94 15.04 29.01
C PRO A 151 -29.24 13.92 30.05
N GLU A 152 -28.95 14.15 31.34
CA GLU A 152 -29.69 13.48 32.43
C GLU A 152 -30.38 14.54 33.29
N GLN A 153 -31.60 14.17 33.70
CA GLN A 153 -32.62 14.99 34.35
C GLN A 153 -32.30 15.31 35.81
#